data_AF-A0A2R7SHI8-F1
#
_entry.id   AF-A0A2R7SHI8-F1
#
_cell.length_a   1.000
_cell.length_b   1.000
_cell.length_c   1.000
_cell.angle_alpha   90.00
_cell.angle_beta   90.00
_cell.angle_gamma   90.00
#
_symmetry.space_group_name_H-M   'P 1'
#
loop_
_entity.id
_entity.type
_entity.pdbx_description
1 polymer ?
#
loop_
_entity_poly.entity_id
_entity_poly.type
_entity_poly.pdbx_seq_one_letter_code
_entity_poly.pdbx_strand_id
1 'polypeptide(L)'
;MTQRIIEIHPDAPEKPVIGAPCNGCGVCCLAEPCPLGVLLSRRRHGACVALRWDGARYVCGALAAQPKGVRGWLVRRWIAAGVGCDCSLEVAGNP
;
A
#
# COMPACT_ATOMS: atom_id res chain seq x y z
N MET A 1 18.23 -11.70 8.78
CA MET A 1 16.82 -11.25 8.66
C MET A 1 16.75 -9.83 9.18
N THR A 2 16.24 -8.88 8.40
CA THR A 2 16.22 -7.46 8.80
C THR A 2 14.85 -7.12 9.38
N GLN A 3 14.78 -6.98 10.70
CA GLN A 3 13.57 -6.55 11.40
C GLN A 3 13.46 -5.02 11.34
N ARG A 4 12.27 -4.50 11.03
CA ARG A 4 11.97 -3.07 11.00
C ARG A 4 10.61 -2.84 11.64
N ILE A 5 10.47 -1.71 12.33
CA ILE A 5 9.21 -1.29 12.94
C ILE A 5 8.48 -0.41 11.93
N ILE A 6 7.22 -0.77 11.62
CA ILE A 6 6.30 0.06 10.84
C ILE A 6 5.09 0.35 11.72
N GLU A 7 4.66 1.61 11.75
CA GLU A 7 3.47 2.02 12.47
C GLU A 7 2.25 1.82 11.57
N ILE A 8 1.39 0.89 11.96
CA ILE A 8 0.12 0.59 11.27
C ILE A 8 -1.01 1.10 12.16
N HIS A 9 -2.01 1.72 11.55
CA HIS A 9 -3.21 2.15 12.26
C HIS A 9 -3.91 0.93 12.89
N PRO A 10 -4.35 0.98 14.17
CA PRO A 10 -4.92 -0.18 14.86
C PRO A 10 -6.17 -0.74 14.16
N ASP A 11 -6.99 0.13 13.57
CA ASP A 11 -8.18 -0.26 12.82
C ASP A 11 -7.91 -0.67 11.35
N ALA A 12 -6.64 -0.74 10.93
CA ALA A 12 -6.32 -1.16 9.57
C ALA A 12 -6.71 -2.63 9.35
N PRO A 13 -7.23 -2.99 8.17
CA PRO A 13 -7.57 -4.38 7.90
C PRO A 13 -6.30 -5.23 7.92
N GLU A 14 -6.44 -6.47 8.38
CA GLU A 14 -5.34 -7.43 8.41
C GLU A 14 -4.72 -7.60 7.01
N LYS A 15 -3.43 -7.93 6.99
CA LYS A 15 -2.74 -8.21 5.73
C LYS A 15 -3.44 -9.36 5.01
N PRO A 16 -3.85 -9.18 3.75
CA PRO A 16 -4.48 -10.25 3.00
C PRO A 16 -3.46 -11.36 2.72
N VAL A 17 -3.96 -12.59 2.62
CA VAL A 17 -3.17 -13.74 2.18
C VAL A 17 -2.52 -13.46 0.83
N ILE A 18 -1.37 -14.07 0.58
CA ILE A 18 -0.68 -13.94 -0.72
C ILE A 18 -1.64 -14.36 -1.84
N GLY A 19 -1.69 -13.58 -2.91
CA GLY A 19 -2.62 -13.77 -4.04
C GLY A 19 -4.01 -13.16 -3.86
N ALA A 20 -4.46 -12.81 -2.65
CA ALA A 20 -5.73 -12.12 -2.45
C ALA A 20 -5.65 -10.64 -2.87
N PRO A 21 -6.77 -10.01 -3.29
CA PRO A 21 -6.76 -8.62 -3.72
C PRO A 21 -6.32 -7.67 -2.60
N CYS A 22 -5.67 -6.57 -2.97
CA CYS A 22 -5.32 -5.51 -2.03
C CYS A 22 -6.58 -4.96 -1.34
N ASN A 23 -6.63 -5.09 -0.01
CA ASN A 23 -7.73 -4.63 0.84
C ASN A 23 -7.45 -3.26 1.49
N GLY A 24 -6.24 -2.71 1.33
CA GLY A 24 -5.83 -1.47 1.99
C GLY A 24 -5.22 -1.66 3.39
N CYS A 25 -4.62 -2.81 3.69
CA CYS A 25 -3.89 -3.04 4.97
C CYS A 25 -2.70 -2.10 5.21
N GLY A 26 -2.14 -1.50 4.15
CA GLY A 26 -1.03 -0.55 4.26
C GLY A 26 0.36 -1.16 4.47
N VAL A 27 0.50 -2.44 4.78
CA VAL A 27 1.79 -3.08 5.14
C VAL A 27 2.90 -2.79 4.12
N CYS A 28 2.69 -3.10 2.83
CA CYS A 28 3.70 -2.84 1.81
C CYS A 28 3.95 -1.35 1.59
N CYS A 29 2.90 -0.53 1.64
CA CYS A 29 2.99 0.91 1.39
C CYS A 29 3.66 1.68 2.53
N LEU A 30 3.57 1.19 3.77
CA LEU A 30 4.26 1.73 4.94
C LEU A 30 5.73 1.30 4.98
N ALA A 31 6.03 0.09 4.49
CA ALA A 31 7.38 -0.41 4.42
C ALA A 31 8.21 0.31 3.33
N GLU A 32 7.66 0.44 2.11
CA GLU A 32 8.35 1.08 0.99
C GLU A 32 7.40 1.62 -0.10
N PRO A 33 7.83 2.63 -0.88
CA PRO A 33 7.04 3.11 -2.00
C PRO A 33 7.10 2.13 -3.18
N CYS A 34 5.96 1.89 -3.82
CA CYS A 34 5.90 1.20 -5.10
C CYS A 34 6.58 2.01 -6.23
N PRO A 35 6.83 1.45 -7.42
CA PRO A 35 7.49 2.18 -8.52
C PRO A 35 6.84 3.53 -8.86
N LEU A 36 5.50 3.60 -8.80
CA LEU A 36 4.78 4.87 -8.95
C LEU A 36 5.06 5.83 -7.78
N GLY A 37 5.08 5.34 -6.54
CA GLY A 37 5.42 6.13 -5.36
C GLY A 37 6.85 6.69 -5.42
N VAL A 38 7.80 5.92 -5.95
CA VAL A 38 9.18 6.39 -6.19
C VAL A 38 9.18 7.53 -7.20
N LEU A 39 8.43 7.41 -8.30
CA LEU A 39 8.35 8.48 -9.30
C LEU A 39 7.71 9.77 -8.74
N LEU A 40 6.71 9.63 -7.88
CA LEU A 40 6.03 10.78 -7.26
C LEU A 40 6.84 11.46 -6.16
N SER A 41 7.62 10.70 -5.37
CA SER A 41 8.29 11.21 -4.17
C SER A 41 9.82 11.28 -4.25
N ARG A 42 10.41 10.62 -5.25
CA ARG A 42 11.85 10.35 -5.38
C ARG A 42 12.48 9.60 -4.19
N ARG A 43 11.65 9.02 -3.29
CA ARG A 43 12.11 8.18 -2.18
C ARG A 43 12.08 6.72 -2.59
N ARG A 44 13.07 5.95 -2.13
CA ARG A 44 13.16 4.49 -2.35
C ARG A 44 12.86 3.66 -1.10
N HIS A 45 12.75 4.30 0.06
CA HIS A 45 12.58 3.63 1.35
C HIS A 45 11.62 4.41 2.24
N GLY A 46 10.96 3.70 3.16
CA GLY A 46 10.00 4.25 4.11
C GLY A 46 8.59 4.36 3.56
N ALA A 47 7.68 4.91 4.36
CA ALA A 47 6.28 5.03 3.98
C ALA A 47 6.08 5.85 2.70
N CYS A 48 5.22 5.35 1.81
CA CYS A 48 4.86 6.01 0.57
C CYS A 48 4.18 7.36 0.85
N VAL A 49 4.67 8.44 0.24
CA VAL A 49 4.10 9.80 0.39
C VAL A 49 2.66 9.90 -0.12
N ALA A 50 2.27 9.04 -1.05
CA ALA A 50 0.90 9.00 -1.55
C ALA A 50 -0.06 8.23 -0.63
N LEU A 51 0.43 7.51 0.39
CA LEU A 51 -0.40 6.72 1.28
C LEU A 51 -1.28 7.64 2.15
N ARG A 52 -2.58 7.35 2.24
CA ARG A 52 -3.52 8.10 3.08
C ARG A 52 -4.39 7.14 3.87
N TRP A 53 -4.75 7.53 5.09
CA TRP A 53 -5.78 6.86 5.88
C TRP A 53 -7.15 7.45 5.51
N ASP A 54 -8.14 6.60 5.20
CA ASP A 54 -9.50 7.03 4.86
C ASP A 54 -10.51 6.91 6.02
N GLY A 55 -10.05 6.48 7.20
CA GLY A 55 -10.89 6.20 8.38
C GLY A 55 -11.16 4.71 8.61
N ALA A 56 -10.99 3.86 7.59
CA ALA A 56 -11.18 2.41 7.71
C ALA A 56 -10.04 1.59 7.09
N ARG A 57 -9.32 2.15 6.11
CA ARG A 57 -8.22 1.49 5.41
C ARG A 57 -7.25 2.50 4.83
N TYR A 58 -6.11 2.00 4.37
CA TYR A 58 -5.17 2.79 3.60
C TYR A 58 -5.55 2.86 2.12
N VAL A 59 -5.54 4.08 1.58
CA VAL A 59 -5.81 4.36 0.17
C VAL A 59 -4.60 5.01 -0.50
N CYS A 60 -4.38 4.66 -1.77
CA CYS A 60 -3.36 5.31 -2.58
C CYS A 60 -3.88 6.67 -3.05
N GLY A 61 -3.28 7.76 -2.59
CA GLY A 61 -3.61 9.12 -2.96
C GLY A 61 -3.48 9.40 -4.47
N ALA A 62 -2.55 8.74 -5.16
CA ALA A 62 -2.43 8.83 -6.61
C ALA A 62 -3.64 8.20 -7.34
N LEU A 63 -4.15 7.09 -6.82
CA LEU A 63 -5.37 6.45 -7.32
C LEU A 63 -6.61 7.27 -6.95
N ALA A 64 -6.69 7.76 -5.72
CA ALA A 64 -7.80 8.58 -5.23
C ALA A 64 -7.92 9.92 -5.97
N ALA A 65 -6.81 10.50 -6.43
CA ALA A 65 -6.81 11.71 -7.24
C ALA A 65 -7.33 11.50 -8.68
N GLN A 66 -7.50 10.25 -9.13
CA GLN A 66 -7.98 9.89 -10.45
C GLN A 66 -9.17 8.91 -10.36
N PRO A 67 -10.31 9.33 -9.76
CA PRO A 67 -11.40 8.43 -9.39
C PRO A 67 -12.13 7.81 -10.60
N LYS A 68 -12.03 8.43 -11.79
CA LYS A 68 -12.69 7.98 -13.02
C LYS A 68 -11.78 8.16 -14.23
N GLY A 69 -12.00 7.32 -15.24
CA GLY A 69 -11.33 7.40 -16.54
C GLY A 69 -10.05 6.57 -16.67
N VAL A 70 -9.48 6.61 -17.86
CA VAL A 70 -8.34 5.78 -18.28
C VAL A 70 -7.12 5.95 -17.36
N ARG A 71 -6.89 7.16 -16.84
CA ARG A 71 -5.75 7.45 -15.94
C ARG A 71 -5.84 6.67 -14.63
N GLY A 72 -7.01 6.59 -14.00
CA GLY A 72 -7.20 5.81 -12.77
C GLY A 72 -7.02 4.30 -12.98
N TRP A 73 -7.52 3.79 -14.11
CA TRP A 73 -7.32 2.39 -14.50
C TRP A 73 -5.84 2.08 -14.76
N LEU A 74 -5.11 2.96 -15.47
CA LEU A 74 -3.67 2.81 -15.70
C LEU A 74 -2.88 2.81 -14.40
N VAL A 75 -3.18 3.72 -13.47
CA VAL A 75 -2.53 3.76 -12.15
C VAL A 75 -2.77 2.45 -11.40
N ARG A 76 -4.03 2.00 -11.32
CA ARG A 76 -4.40 0.75 -10.64
C ARG A 76 -3.71 -0.46 -11.26
N ARG A 77 -3.65 -0.53 -12.59
CA ARG A 77 -2.96 -1.59 -13.34
C ARG A 77 -1.45 -1.57 -13.09
N TRP A 78 -0.84 -0.39 -13.03
CA TRP A 78 0.61 -0.27 -12.83
C TRP A 78 1.03 -0.71 -11.42
N ILE A 79 0.27 -0.34 -10.39
CA ILE A 79 0.57 -0.73 -9.00
C ILE A 79 -0.01 -2.10 -8.62
N ALA A 80 -0.62 -2.81 -9.57
CA ALA A 80 -1.30 -4.09 -9.36
C ALA A 80 -2.34 -4.10 -8.22
N ALA A 81 -2.92 -2.94 -7.88
CA ALA A 81 -3.87 -2.84 -6.78
C ALA A 81 -5.16 -3.61 -7.09
N GLY A 82 -5.39 -4.67 -6.30
CA GLY A 82 -6.54 -5.56 -6.44
C GLY A 82 -6.33 -6.73 -7.40
N VAL A 83 -5.09 -6.99 -7.85
CA VAL A 83 -4.76 -8.18 -8.66
C VAL A 83 -4.38 -9.36 -7.76
N GLY A 84 -3.44 -9.15 -6.85
CA GLY A 84 -3.02 -10.13 -5.86
C GLY A 84 -1.90 -9.59 -4.97
N CYS A 85 -1.94 -9.91 -3.69
CA CYS A 85 -0.92 -9.54 -2.71
C CYS A 85 0.36 -10.35 -2.99
N ASP A 86 1.46 -9.66 -3.28
CA ASP A 86 2.82 -10.21 -3.48
C ASP A 86 3.76 -9.86 -2.31
N CYS A 87 3.26 -9.18 -1.29
CA CYS A 87 4.04 -8.74 -0.14
C CYS A 87 4.38 -9.94 0.77
N SER A 88 5.69 -10.23 0.88
CA SER A 88 6.26 -11.27 1.74
C SER A 88 6.48 -10.83 3.19
N LEU A 89 6.22 -9.56 3.52
CA LEU A 89 6.36 -9.07 4.88
C LEU A 89 5.26 -9.67 5.77
N GLU A 90 5.69 -10.22 6.90
CA GLU A 90 4.80 -10.68 7.95
C GLU A 90 4.75 -9.63 9.05
N VAL A 91 3.54 -9.29 9.48
CA VAL A 91 3.34 -8.42 10.63
C VAL A 91 3.46 -9.31 11.85
N ALA A 92 4.54 -9.14 12.62
CA ALA A 92 4.59 -9.69 13.97
C ALA A 92 3.50 -8.96 14.75
N GLY A 93 2.35 -9.62 14.94
CA GLY A 93 1.24 -9.07 15.70
C GLY A 93 1.74 -8.58 17.06
N ASN A 94 1.19 -7.46 17.53
CA ASN A 94 1.37 -7.09 18.92
C ASN A 94 0.78 -8.22 19.79
N PRO A 95 1.47 -8.72 20.81
CA PRO A 95 0.87 -9.66 21.75
C PRO A 95 -0.41 -9.11 22.40
#